data_AF-A0A3B3RC08-F1
#
_entry.id   AF-A0A3B3RC08-F1
#
_cell.length_a   1.000
_cell.length_b   1.000
_cell.length_c   1.000
_cell.angle_alpha   90.00
_cell.angle_beta   90.00
_cell.angle_gamma   90.00
#
_symmetry.space_group_name_H-M   'P 1'
#
loop_
_entity.id
_entity.type
_entity.pdbx_description
1 polymer ?
#
loop_
_entity_poly.entity_id
_entity_poly.type
_entity_poly.pdbx_seq_one_letter_code
_entity_poly.pdbx_strand_id
1 'polypeptide(L)'
;MSHNGDVARSSEAGAGLGHVLQYSKETQEMLKLMMKESKLTNFQQRQITSQLKKGGALPLTCTLTSLAPAAHPKPMVNEPSSLPVKPQKRSATICRSGDNYVREKFRPSAIRDLEMEKRRLQGIFAMGKEEEPKTIHFQDFPVDRGAEKEVDRFQDVLDEIEDRRQFLEEMAALGRGKCFQNIINTEISQRIRELEVIDRARSMEWKSSREEQRRAECPATAAD
;
A
#
# COMPACT_ATOMS: atom_id res chain seq x y z
N MET A 1 27.23 45.69 48.60
CA MET A 1 28.35 45.91 47.65
C MET A 1 29.56 45.32 48.34
N SER A 2 29.89 44.08 48.02
CA SER A 2 30.95 43.71 47.06
C SER A 2 32.12 43.17 47.88
N HIS A 3 32.23 41.84 47.94
CA HIS A 3 33.26 41.08 47.23
C HIS A 3 34.66 41.29 47.81
N ASN A 4 35.09 40.31 48.60
CA ASN A 4 36.47 39.86 48.58
C ASN A 4 36.42 38.33 48.48
N GLY A 5 36.77 37.86 47.28
CA GLY A 5 37.02 36.46 47.00
C GLY A 5 38.50 36.21 47.16
N ASP A 6 38.85 35.18 47.93
CA ASP A 6 40.15 34.56 47.89
C ASP A 6 40.03 33.18 47.23
N VAL A 7 40.88 32.97 46.25
CA VAL A 7 41.03 31.74 45.48
C VAL A 7 41.98 30.83 46.24
N ALA A 8 41.50 29.67 46.68
CA ALA A 8 42.35 28.55 47.05
C ALA A 8 41.91 27.30 46.27
N ARG A 9 42.81 26.89 45.38
CA ARG A 9 42.78 25.70 44.55
C ARG A 9 42.93 24.46 45.42
N SER A 10 41.93 23.58 45.42
CA SER A 10 42.10 22.19 45.84
C SER A 10 41.62 21.26 44.75
N SER A 11 42.61 20.66 44.11
CA SER A 11 42.48 19.43 43.33
C SER A 11 41.97 18.33 44.26
N GLU A 12 40.76 17.83 44.03
CA GLU A 12 40.33 16.56 44.61
C GLU A 12 39.89 15.60 43.51
N ALA A 13 40.82 14.71 43.17
CA ALA A 13 40.51 13.41 42.63
C ALA A 13 39.72 12.63 43.70
N GLY A 14 38.39 12.65 43.58
CA GLY A 14 37.49 11.83 44.40
C GLY A 14 37.16 10.53 43.67
N ALA A 15 38.12 9.62 43.59
CA ALA A 15 37.85 8.24 43.22
C ALA A 15 37.15 7.52 44.38
N GLY A 16 36.03 6.85 44.07
CA GLY A 16 35.64 5.62 44.73
C GLY A 16 34.80 5.74 46.01
N LEU A 17 33.49 5.89 45.83
CA LEU A 17 32.54 5.11 46.61
C LEU A 17 31.58 4.45 45.62
N GLY A 18 32.01 3.28 45.12
CA GLY A 18 31.19 2.40 44.29
C GLY A 18 30.08 1.80 45.13
N HIS A 19 29.05 2.59 45.43
CA HIS A 19 27.78 2.03 45.86
C HIS A 19 27.21 1.32 44.63
N VAL A 20 27.23 -0.02 44.65
CA VAL A 20 26.45 -0.80 43.70
C VAL A 20 25.00 -0.40 43.96
N LEU A 21 24.42 0.44 43.08
CA LEU A 21 23.02 0.79 43.15
C LEU A 21 22.24 -0.46 42.77
N GLN A 22 21.79 -1.21 43.77
CA GLN A 22 20.89 -2.32 43.53
C GLN A 22 19.51 -1.75 43.22
N TYR A 23 19.14 -1.79 41.95
CA TYR A 23 17.81 -1.42 41.51
C TYR A 23 16.79 -2.43 42.05
N SER A 24 15.75 -1.93 42.73
CA SER A 24 14.61 -2.75 43.16
C SER A 24 14.00 -3.48 41.96
N LYS A 25 13.52 -4.70 42.19
CA LYS A 25 12.89 -5.54 41.15
C LYS A 25 11.75 -4.80 40.43
N GLU A 26 10.97 -4.03 41.19
CA GLU A 26 9.90 -3.19 40.66
C GLU A 26 10.44 -2.11 39.71
N THR A 27 11.54 -1.43 40.08
CA THR A 27 12.20 -0.43 39.22
C THR A 27 12.75 -1.05 37.93
N GLN A 28 13.27 -2.28 38.02
CA GLN A 28 13.77 -3.00 36.85
C GLN A 28 12.64 -3.36 35.88
N GLU A 29 11.50 -3.79 36.41
CA GLU A 29 10.31 -4.12 35.61
C GLU A 29 9.70 -2.88 34.96
N MET A 30 9.59 -1.77 35.71
CA MET A 30 9.16 -0.47 35.20
C MET A 30 10.06 0.01 34.06
N LEU A 31 11.39 0.00 34.24
CA LEU A 31 12.32 0.45 33.21
C LEU A 31 12.23 -0.42 31.95
N LYS A 32 12.02 -1.74 32.11
CA LYS A 32 11.79 -2.66 30.99
C LYS A 32 10.51 -2.35 30.22
N LEU A 33 9.45 -1.92 30.90
CA LEU A 33 8.21 -1.48 30.25
C LEU A 33 8.45 -0.17 29.49
N MET A 34 9.07 0.83 30.12
CA MET A 34 9.41 2.11 29.48
C MET A 34 10.28 1.93 28.23
N MET A 35 11.25 1.01 28.26
CA MET A 35 12.10 0.69 27.11
C MET A 35 11.30 0.13 25.92
N LYS A 36 10.24 -0.65 26.19
CA LYS A 36 9.36 -1.21 25.15
C LYS A 36 8.42 -0.16 24.58
N GLU A 37 7.83 0.66 25.44
CA GLU A 37 6.89 1.72 25.04
C GLU A 37 7.58 2.85 24.27
N SER A 38 8.81 3.20 24.66
CA SER A 38 9.60 4.28 24.04
C SER A 38 10.28 3.87 22.73
N LYS A 39 10.07 2.63 22.23
CA LYS A 39 10.65 2.09 20.98
C LYS A 39 12.17 2.31 20.85
N LEU A 40 12.93 2.13 21.95
CA LEU A 40 14.40 2.26 21.93
C LEU A 40 15.03 1.24 20.99
N THR A 41 16.17 1.59 20.36
CA THR A 41 16.93 0.64 19.54
C THR A 41 17.47 -0.52 20.38
N ASN A 42 17.65 -1.70 19.78
CA ASN A 42 18.21 -2.87 20.48
C ASN A 42 19.56 -2.58 21.16
N PHE A 43 20.37 -1.70 20.57
CA PHE A 43 21.64 -1.26 21.14
C PHE A 43 21.45 -0.47 22.44
N GLN A 44 20.58 0.54 22.42
CA GLN A 44 20.23 1.33 23.60
C GLN A 44 19.62 0.45 24.70
N GLN A 45 18.76 -0.50 24.30
CA GLN A 45 18.15 -1.42 25.24
C GLN A 45 19.19 -2.29 25.96
N ARG A 46 20.18 -2.83 25.20
CA ARG A 46 21.28 -3.61 25.76
C ARG A 46 22.15 -2.78 26.70
N GLN A 47 22.45 -1.53 26.34
CA GLN A 47 23.26 -0.63 27.17
C GLN A 47 22.58 -0.37 28.52
N ILE A 48 21.31 0.01 28.52
CA ILE A 48 20.53 0.26 29.75
C ILE A 48 20.42 -1.00 30.61
N THR A 49 20.08 -2.14 30.00
CA THR A 49 19.97 -3.43 30.70
C THR A 49 21.30 -3.85 31.33
N SER A 50 22.42 -3.56 30.67
CA SER A 50 23.75 -3.88 31.20
C SER A 50 24.08 -3.08 32.46
N GLN A 51 23.69 -1.81 32.52
CA GLN A 51 23.92 -0.95 33.69
C GLN A 51 23.03 -1.36 34.86
N LEU A 52 21.77 -1.71 34.57
CA LEU A 52 20.80 -2.19 35.55
C LEU A 52 21.28 -3.47 36.26
N LYS A 53 21.95 -4.37 35.52
CA LYS A 53 22.54 -5.60 36.06
C LYS A 53 23.85 -5.36 36.82
N LYS A 54 24.65 -4.39 36.37
CA LYS A 54 25.94 -4.04 36.99
C LYS A 54 25.80 -3.11 38.20
N GLY A 55 24.60 -2.56 38.43
CA GLY A 55 24.31 -1.61 39.50
C GLY A 55 24.99 -0.25 39.32
N GLY A 56 25.22 0.15 38.06
CA GLY A 56 25.79 1.45 37.70
C GLY A 56 24.71 2.47 37.34
N ALA A 57 25.03 3.76 37.43
CA ALA A 57 24.10 4.85 37.07
C ALA A 57 23.63 4.76 35.61
N LEU A 58 22.37 5.16 35.36
CA LEU A 58 21.79 5.15 34.02
C LEU A 58 22.49 6.18 33.10
N PRO A 59 22.74 5.85 31.83
CA PRO A 59 23.43 6.74 30.91
C PRO A 59 22.55 7.95 30.54
N LEU A 60 23.04 9.17 30.75
CA LEU A 60 22.37 10.40 30.33
C LEU A 60 22.32 10.56 28.80
N THR A 61 23.27 9.94 28.09
CA THR A 61 23.30 9.92 26.63
C THR A 61 23.64 8.51 26.14
N CYS A 62 22.85 7.99 25.21
CA CYS A 62 23.14 6.74 24.52
C CYS A 62 23.63 7.08 23.11
N THR A 63 24.93 7.24 22.93
CA THR A 63 25.52 7.40 21.59
C THR A 63 25.48 6.05 20.88
N LEU A 64 24.84 6.01 19.71
CA LEU A 64 24.90 4.85 18.84
C LEU A 64 26.37 4.64 18.46
N THR A 65 26.96 3.54 18.91
CA THR A 65 28.32 3.17 18.51
C THR A 65 28.28 2.77 17.04
N SER A 66 28.58 3.72 16.16
CA SER A 66 29.24 3.49 14.88
C SER A 66 29.71 4.82 14.27
N LEU A 67 30.65 5.48 14.96
CA LEU A 67 31.48 6.53 14.35
C LEU A 67 32.98 6.24 14.55
N ALA A 68 33.36 4.96 14.55
CA ALA A 68 34.75 4.57 14.40
C ALA A 68 34.91 3.86 13.06
N PRO A 69 35.54 4.47 12.05
CA PRO A 69 35.90 3.76 10.84
C PRO A 69 36.94 2.70 11.21
N ALA A 70 36.64 1.45 10.86
CA ALA A 70 37.61 0.37 10.91
C ALA A 70 38.84 0.76 10.08
N ALA A 71 40.02 0.65 10.70
CA ALA A 71 41.30 0.85 10.05
C ALA A 71 41.46 -0.16 8.90
N HIS A 72 41.40 0.32 7.66
CA HIS A 72 41.96 -0.34 6.50
C HIS A 72 43.30 0.34 6.16
N PRO A 73 44.41 -0.41 6.00
CA PRO A 73 45.65 0.19 5.53
C PRO A 73 45.68 0.18 4.00
N LYS A 74 45.88 1.34 3.36
CA LYS A 74 46.48 1.55 2.00
C LYS A 74 46.24 2.98 1.47
N PRO A 75 47.04 3.40 0.47
CA PRO A 75 48.41 3.88 0.53
C PRO A 75 48.43 5.42 0.59
N MET A 76 49.52 6.00 1.10
CA MET A 76 49.77 7.44 1.01
C MET A 76 49.77 7.88 -0.46
N VAL A 77 48.78 8.68 -0.84
CA VAL A 77 48.95 9.72 -1.85
C VAL A 77 48.79 11.04 -1.10
N ASN A 78 49.91 11.71 -0.88
CA ASN A 78 49.95 13.04 -0.28
C ASN A 78 49.34 14.01 -1.29
N GLU A 79 48.10 14.43 -1.04
CA GLU A 79 47.54 15.62 -1.66
C GLU A 79 46.93 16.44 -0.52
N PRO A 80 47.46 17.63 -0.22
CA PRO A 80 46.87 18.49 0.78
C PRO A 80 45.56 19.04 0.22
N SER A 81 44.45 18.33 0.48
CA SER A 81 43.11 18.86 0.26
C SER A 81 42.87 20.01 1.25
N SER A 82 43.41 21.18 0.91
CA SER A 82 43.04 22.46 1.48
C SER A 82 41.56 22.68 1.19
N LEU A 83 40.70 22.37 2.16
CA LEU A 83 39.31 22.79 2.10
C LEU A 83 39.29 24.32 1.99
N PRO A 84 38.59 24.89 1.00
CA PRO A 84 38.59 26.33 0.82
C PRO A 84 37.98 26.99 2.07
N VAL A 85 38.78 27.85 2.72
CA VAL A 85 38.41 28.64 3.91
C VAL A 85 37.27 29.65 3.60
N LYS A 86 36.92 29.81 2.32
CA LYS A 86 35.85 30.70 1.85
C LYS A 86 34.85 29.94 0.96
N PRO A 87 33.55 30.21 1.08
CA PRO A 87 32.55 29.63 0.20
C PRO A 87 32.82 30.06 -1.26
N GLN A 88 33.06 29.09 -2.12
CA GLN A 88 33.39 29.30 -3.53
C GLN A 88 32.29 28.72 -4.42
N LYS A 89 31.99 29.40 -5.54
CA LYS A 89 31.03 28.91 -6.54
C LYS A 89 31.63 27.69 -7.26
N ARG A 90 30.83 26.64 -7.43
CA ARG A 90 31.22 25.46 -8.23
C ARG A 90 31.34 25.83 -9.71
N SER A 91 32.30 25.23 -10.41
CA SER A 91 32.44 25.42 -11.85
C SER A 91 31.29 24.75 -12.60
N ALA A 92 30.98 25.26 -13.80
CA ALA A 92 29.93 24.68 -14.63
C ALA A 92 30.22 23.23 -15.06
N THR A 93 31.50 22.84 -15.14
CA THR A 93 31.92 21.47 -15.42
C THR A 93 31.59 20.55 -14.25
N ILE A 94 31.88 20.94 -13.01
CA ILE A 94 31.57 20.17 -11.79
C ILE A 94 30.06 20.04 -11.59
N CYS A 95 29.29 21.09 -11.86
CA CYS A 95 27.83 21.01 -11.76
C CYS A 95 27.25 19.99 -12.76
N ARG A 96 27.83 19.91 -13.97
CA ARG A 96 27.38 18.99 -15.05
C ARG A 96 27.98 17.58 -14.97
N SER A 97 29.08 17.36 -14.26
CA SER A 97 29.82 16.09 -14.29
C SER A 97 29.17 14.94 -13.50
N GLY A 98 27.95 15.12 -13.01
CA GLY A 98 27.20 14.08 -12.32
C GLY A 98 25.73 14.09 -12.72
N ASP A 99 25.01 13.09 -12.25
CA ASP A 99 23.59 12.89 -12.58
C ASP A 99 22.63 13.83 -11.81
N ASN A 100 23.14 14.94 -11.26
CA ASN A 100 22.37 15.88 -10.43
C ASN A 100 21.17 16.52 -11.15
N TYR A 101 21.23 16.57 -12.48
CA TYR A 101 20.17 17.11 -13.33
C TYR A 101 19.40 16.01 -14.09
N VAL A 102 19.78 14.74 -13.90
CA VAL A 102 19.08 13.61 -14.49
C VAL A 102 17.84 13.35 -13.66
N ARG A 103 16.68 13.38 -14.31
CA ARG A 103 15.40 13.09 -13.65
C ARG A 103 15.41 11.65 -13.15
N GLU A 104 15.05 11.45 -11.88
CA GLU A 104 14.92 10.12 -11.31
C GLU A 104 13.97 9.26 -12.15
N LYS A 105 14.43 8.07 -12.50
CA LYS A 105 13.61 7.10 -13.22
C LYS A 105 12.64 6.47 -12.24
N PHE A 106 11.35 6.52 -12.56
CA PHE A 106 10.33 5.80 -11.79
C PHE A 106 10.71 4.32 -11.69
N ARG A 107 10.89 3.85 -10.45
CA ARG A 107 11.04 2.43 -10.17
C ARG A 107 9.79 2.00 -9.44
N PRO A 108 8.90 1.20 -10.07
CA PRO A 108 7.78 0.64 -9.33
C PRO A 108 8.34 -0.17 -8.16
N SER A 109 7.95 0.20 -6.94
CA SER A 109 8.18 -0.63 -5.77
C SER A 109 7.43 -1.95 -5.92
N ALA A 110 7.92 -3.01 -5.27
CA ALA A 110 7.19 -4.27 -5.18
C ALA A 110 5.74 -3.98 -4.79
N ILE A 111 4.81 -4.38 -5.67
CA ILE A 111 3.38 -4.15 -5.47
C ILE A 111 3.00 -4.98 -4.25
N ARG A 112 2.72 -4.30 -3.14
CA ARG A 112 2.05 -4.95 -2.01
C ARG A 112 0.64 -5.26 -2.45
N ASP A 113 0.16 -6.46 -2.12
CA ASP A 113 -1.23 -6.80 -2.32
C ASP A 113 -2.10 -5.85 -1.48
N LEU A 114 -2.79 -4.94 -2.17
CA LEU A 114 -3.63 -3.91 -1.53
C LEU A 114 -4.80 -4.54 -0.76
N GLU A 115 -5.28 -5.70 -1.21
CA GLU A 115 -6.38 -6.43 -0.57
C GLU A 115 -5.93 -6.97 0.80
N MET A 116 -4.70 -7.49 0.85
CA MET A 116 -4.08 -8.00 2.07
C MET A 116 -3.84 -6.88 3.09
N GLU A 117 -3.30 -5.74 2.66
CA GLU A 117 -3.07 -4.60 3.54
C GLU A 117 -4.39 -3.97 4.03
N LYS A 118 -5.41 -3.90 3.17
CA LYS A 118 -6.75 -3.43 3.56
C LYS A 118 -7.33 -4.31 4.66
N ARG A 119 -7.26 -5.64 4.51
CA ARG A 119 -7.73 -6.60 5.53
C ARG A 119 -6.96 -6.46 6.84
N ARG A 120 -5.63 -6.34 6.75
CA ARG A 120 -4.76 -6.12 7.91
C ARG A 120 -5.16 -4.85 8.68
N LEU A 121 -5.33 -3.73 7.97
CA LEU A 121 -5.73 -2.46 8.57
C LEU A 121 -7.14 -2.49 9.15
N GLN A 122 -8.08 -3.19 8.51
CA GLN A 122 -9.42 -3.43 9.05
C GLN A 122 -9.36 -4.16 10.39
N GLY A 123 -8.55 -5.22 10.51
CA GLY A 123 -8.36 -5.94 11.77
C GLY A 123 -7.78 -5.04 12.87
N ILE A 124 -6.80 -4.21 12.52
CA ILE A 124 -6.20 -3.24 13.45
C ILE A 124 -7.23 -2.20 13.91
N PHE A 125 -8.03 -1.62 13.01
CA PHE A 125 -9.01 -0.59 13.36
C PHE A 125 -10.21 -1.16 14.12
N ALA A 126 -10.65 -2.37 13.81
CA ALA A 126 -11.78 -3.00 14.47
C ALA A 126 -11.42 -3.55 15.86
N MET A 127 -10.29 -4.25 15.99
CA MET A 127 -9.94 -5.02 17.19
C MET A 127 -8.63 -4.58 17.87
N GLY A 128 -7.91 -3.61 17.31
CA GLY A 128 -6.63 -3.13 17.87
C GLY A 128 -5.49 -4.13 17.78
N LYS A 129 -5.65 -5.24 17.05
CA LYS A 129 -4.66 -6.31 16.90
C LYS A 129 -4.44 -6.60 15.42
N GLU A 130 -3.18 -6.86 15.08
CA GLU A 130 -2.81 -7.36 13.75
C GLU A 130 -3.27 -8.81 13.66
N GLU A 131 -4.30 -9.08 12.85
CA GLU A 131 -4.65 -10.46 12.51
C GLU A 131 -3.54 -11.02 11.60
N GLU A 132 -2.80 -11.99 12.12
CA GLU A 132 -2.00 -12.91 11.29
C GLU A 132 -2.90 -13.48 10.20
N PRO A 133 -2.37 -13.73 8.98
CA PRO A 133 -3.14 -14.38 7.93
C PRO A 133 -3.53 -15.76 8.44
N LYS A 134 -4.75 -15.86 9.00
CA LYS A 134 -5.41 -17.14 9.18
C LYS A 134 -5.37 -17.76 7.79
N THR A 135 -4.64 -18.86 7.65
CA THR A 135 -4.87 -19.78 6.55
C THR A 135 -6.31 -20.23 6.73
N ILE A 136 -7.23 -19.44 6.17
CA ILE A 136 -8.61 -19.84 5.99
C ILE A 136 -8.45 -21.02 5.04
N HIS A 137 -8.51 -22.22 5.61
CA HIS A 137 -8.93 -23.36 4.84
C HIS A 137 -10.25 -22.89 4.23
N PHE A 138 -10.23 -22.64 2.93
CA PHE A 138 -11.41 -22.33 2.16
C PHE A 138 -12.32 -23.53 2.36
N GLN A 139 -13.12 -23.52 3.42
CA GLN A 139 -14.45 -24.06 3.30
C GLN A 139 -15.02 -23.23 2.17
N ASP A 140 -15.29 -23.93 1.08
CA ASP A 140 -16.02 -23.41 -0.05
C ASP A 140 -17.31 -22.80 0.51
N PHE A 141 -17.24 -21.52 0.88
CA PHE A 141 -18.38 -20.67 0.74
C PHE A 141 -18.79 -20.91 -0.71
N PRO A 142 -20.04 -21.34 -0.96
CA PRO A 142 -20.54 -21.22 -2.31
C PRO A 142 -20.37 -19.74 -2.60
N VAL A 143 -19.34 -19.43 -3.40
CA VAL A 143 -19.39 -18.27 -4.23
C VAL A 143 -20.69 -18.52 -4.96
N ASP A 144 -21.71 -17.79 -4.59
CA ASP A 144 -22.79 -17.49 -5.49
C ASP A 144 -22.08 -16.77 -6.65
N ARG A 145 -21.41 -17.57 -7.50
CA ARG A 145 -21.10 -17.23 -8.87
C ARG A 145 -22.49 -17.20 -9.43
N GLY A 146 -23.16 -16.07 -9.20
CA GLY A 146 -24.60 -15.90 -9.31
C GLY A 146 -25.00 -16.67 -10.52
N ALA A 147 -25.63 -17.83 -10.28
CA ALA A 147 -25.70 -18.95 -11.22
C ALA A 147 -25.73 -18.35 -12.60
N GLU A 148 -24.62 -18.44 -13.38
CA GLU A 148 -24.43 -17.67 -14.62
C GLU A 148 -25.74 -17.79 -15.35
N LYS A 149 -26.59 -16.77 -15.21
CA LYS A 149 -27.91 -16.85 -15.81
C LYS A 149 -27.49 -16.89 -17.25
N GLU A 150 -27.97 -17.87 -18.00
CA GLU A 150 -27.93 -17.77 -19.45
C GLU A 150 -28.73 -16.50 -19.75
N VAL A 151 -28.04 -15.35 -19.68
CA VAL A 151 -28.62 -14.07 -19.98
C VAL A 151 -28.80 -14.19 -21.46
N ASP A 152 -30.07 -14.30 -21.80
CA ASP A 152 -30.50 -14.35 -23.17
C ASP A 152 -29.83 -13.19 -23.91
N ARG A 153 -29.14 -13.48 -25.02
CA ARG A 153 -28.51 -12.46 -25.88
C ARG A 153 -29.48 -11.31 -26.18
N PHE A 154 -30.79 -11.59 -26.28
CA PHE A 154 -31.82 -10.56 -26.43
C PHE A 154 -31.85 -9.56 -25.27
N GLN A 155 -31.75 -10.03 -24.03
CA GLN A 155 -31.69 -9.20 -22.84
C GLN A 155 -30.40 -8.37 -22.80
N ASP A 156 -29.25 -8.97 -23.15
CA ASP A 156 -27.98 -8.22 -23.22
C ASP A 156 -28.09 -7.02 -24.17
N VAL A 157 -28.72 -7.19 -25.34
CA VAL A 157 -28.87 -6.07 -26.29
C VAL A 157 -29.80 -4.98 -25.74
N LEU A 158 -30.84 -5.34 -24.97
CA LEU A 158 -31.69 -4.34 -24.31
C LEU A 158 -30.91 -3.53 -23.27
N ASP A 159 -30.11 -4.22 -22.46
CA ASP A 159 -29.27 -3.59 -21.44
C ASP A 159 -28.23 -2.67 -22.09
N GLU A 160 -27.60 -3.12 -23.19
CA GLU A 160 -26.69 -2.29 -23.98
C GLU A 160 -27.36 -1.03 -24.55
N ILE A 161 -28.62 -1.10 -24.97
CA ILE A 161 -29.35 0.09 -25.46
C ILE A 161 -29.61 1.07 -24.32
N GLU A 162 -30.01 0.58 -23.15
CA GLU A 162 -30.28 1.42 -21.98
C GLU A 162 -29.01 2.09 -21.48
N ASP A 163 -27.89 1.36 -21.40
CA ASP A 163 -26.58 1.92 -21.05
C ASP A 163 -26.17 3.07 -21.98
N ARG A 164 -26.41 2.91 -23.29
CA ARG A 164 -26.11 3.95 -24.28
C ARG A 164 -27.04 5.16 -24.15
N ARG A 165 -28.32 4.94 -23.83
CA ARG A 165 -29.27 6.01 -23.54
C ARG A 165 -28.85 6.80 -22.31
N GLN A 166 -28.48 6.10 -21.24
CA GLN A 166 -28.04 6.70 -19.99
C GLN A 166 -26.73 7.46 -20.17
N PHE A 167 -25.76 6.91 -20.90
CA PHE A 167 -24.54 7.62 -21.26
C PHE A 167 -24.84 8.95 -21.97
N LEU A 168 -25.79 8.98 -22.90
CA LEU A 168 -26.15 10.21 -23.59
C LEU A 168 -26.78 11.24 -22.64
N GLU A 169 -27.59 10.77 -21.69
CA GLU A 169 -28.20 11.60 -20.64
C GLU A 169 -27.14 12.21 -19.71
N GLU A 170 -26.15 11.42 -19.29
CA GLU A 170 -25.01 11.87 -18.49
C GLU A 170 -24.17 12.91 -19.25
N MET A 171 -23.88 12.66 -20.53
CA MET A 171 -23.16 13.62 -21.36
C MET A 171 -23.98 14.90 -21.61
N ALA A 172 -25.30 14.80 -21.71
CA ALA A 172 -26.18 15.96 -21.81
C ALA A 172 -26.19 16.79 -20.52
N ALA A 173 -26.21 16.15 -19.35
CA ALA A 173 -26.09 16.81 -18.05
C ALA A 173 -24.75 17.56 -17.90
N LEU A 174 -23.67 17.04 -18.50
CA LEU A 174 -22.36 17.70 -18.57
C LEU A 174 -22.26 18.76 -19.70
N GLY A 175 -23.33 19.00 -20.46
CA GLY A 175 -23.37 19.96 -21.57
C GLY A 175 -22.66 19.51 -22.85
N ARG A 176 -22.18 18.26 -22.92
CA ARG A 176 -21.45 17.68 -24.07
C ARG A 176 -22.28 16.71 -24.91
N GLY A 177 -23.57 16.52 -24.61
CA GLY A 177 -24.44 15.55 -25.29
C GLY A 177 -24.46 15.68 -26.82
N LYS A 178 -24.44 16.91 -27.35
CA LYS A 178 -24.44 17.19 -28.81
C LYS A 178 -23.24 16.56 -29.54
N CYS A 179 -22.10 16.42 -28.88
CA CYS A 179 -20.90 15.83 -29.47
C CYS A 179 -21.05 14.31 -29.70
N PHE A 180 -21.81 13.65 -28.84
CA PHE A 180 -21.96 12.20 -28.83
C PHE A 180 -23.28 11.72 -29.43
N GLN A 181 -24.29 12.59 -29.50
CA GLN A 181 -25.65 12.26 -29.93
C GLN A 181 -25.72 11.45 -31.22
N ASN A 182 -25.00 11.86 -32.26
CA ASN A 182 -25.03 11.14 -33.54
C ASN A 182 -24.41 9.75 -33.44
N ILE A 183 -23.27 9.62 -32.76
CA ILE A 183 -22.54 8.35 -32.61
C ILE A 183 -23.39 7.37 -31.79
N ILE A 184 -23.90 7.83 -30.65
CA ILE A 184 -24.72 7.00 -29.77
C ILE A 184 -26.03 6.60 -30.46
N ASN A 185 -26.68 7.50 -31.20
CA ASN A 185 -27.89 7.15 -31.95
C ASN A 185 -27.63 6.09 -33.03
N THR A 186 -26.47 6.12 -33.70
CA THR A 186 -26.10 5.08 -34.67
C THR A 186 -25.85 3.74 -34.00
N GLU A 187 -25.24 3.72 -32.82
CA GLU A 187 -25.03 2.49 -32.05
C GLU A 187 -26.35 1.92 -31.54
N ILE A 188 -27.24 2.77 -30.99
CA ILE A 188 -28.59 2.37 -30.60
C ILE A 188 -29.33 1.77 -31.81
N SER A 189 -29.26 2.41 -32.98
CA SER A 189 -29.87 1.90 -34.21
C SER A 189 -29.26 0.56 -34.66
N GLN A 190 -27.97 0.32 -34.42
CA GLN A 190 -27.33 -0.96 -34.69
C GLN A 190 -27.84 -2.06 -33.75
N ARG A 191 -27.96 -1.75 -32.46
CA ARG A 191 -28.49 -2.68 -31.45
C ARG A 191 -29.97 -3.00 -31.65
N ILE A 192 -30.80 -2.03 -32.04
CA ILE A 192 -32.20 -2.27 -32.40
C ILE A 192 -32.30 -3.25 -33.58
N ARG A 193 -31.48 -3.08 -34.63
CA ARG A 193 -31.46 -4.03 -35.75
C ARG A 193 -31.04 -5.43 -35.32
N GLU A 194 -30.12 -5.54 -34.37
CA GLU A 194 -29.74 -6.82 -33.78
C GLU A 194 -30.92 -7.48 -33.03
N LEU A 195 -31.66 -6.72 -32.22
CA LEU A 195 -32.89 -7.20 -31.57
C LEU A 195 -33.91 -7.70 -32.59
N GLU A 196 -34.15 -6.96 -33.67
CA GLU A 196 -35.08 -7.36 -34.74
C GLU A 196 -34.66 -8.66 -35.42
N VAL A 197 -33.36 -8.93 -35.54
CA VAL A 197 -32.86 -10.20 -36.11
C VAL A 197 -33.13 -11.35 -35.15
N ILE A 198 -32.83 -11.18 -33.86
CA ILE A 198 -33.05 -12.20 -32.84
C ILE A 198 -34.55 -12.50 -32.71
N ASP A 199 -35.40 -11.47 -32.66
CA ASP A 199 -36.85 -11.61 -32.55
C ASP A 199 -37.46 -12.32 -33.76
N ARG A 200 -37.00 -11.98 -34.97
CA ARG A 200 -37.41 -12.68 -36.19
C ARG A 200 -37.01 -14.14 -36.18
N ALA A 201 -35.79 -14.47 -35.74
CA ALA A 201 -35.32 -15.85 -35.67
C ALA A 201 -36.19 -16.68 -34.71
N ARG A 202 -36.50 -16.15 -33.52
CA ARG A 202 -37.41 -16.79 -32.55
C ARG A 202 -38.80 -16.99 -33.12
N SER A 203 -39.35 -15.96 -33.74
CA SER A 203 -40.67 -16.02 -34.36
C SER A 203 -40.74 -17.08 -35.46
N MET A 204 -39.66 -17.29 -36.22
CA MET A 204 -39.58 -18.36 -37.21
C MET A 204 -39.51 -19.74 -36.57
N GLU A 205 -38.66 -19.92 -35.55
CA GLU A 205 -38.53 -21.16 -34.81
C GLU A 205 -39.88 -21.57 -34.17
N TRP A 206 -40.58 -20.63 -33.55
CA TRP A 206 -41.90 -20.85 -32.97
C TRP A 206 -42.94 -21.25 -34.02
N LYS A 207 -42.91 -20.62 -35.20
CA LYS A 207 -43.80 -20.99 -36.33
C LYS A 207 -43.51 -22.40 -36.83
N SER A 208 -42.23 -22.76 -36.98
CA SER A 208 -41.79 -24.09 -37.41
C SER A 208 -42.22 -25.17 -36.43
N SER A 209 -41.97 -24.98 -35.12
CA SER A 209 -42.38 -25.92 -34.07
C SER A 209 -43.90 -26.11 -34.03
N ARG A 210 -44.68 -25.03 -34.22
CA ARG A 210 -46.14 -25.10 -34.28
C ARG A 210 -46.65 -25.84 -35.52
N GLU A 211 -46.00 -25.66 -36.67
CA GLU A 211 -46.35 -26.39 -37.90
C GLU A 211 -46.01 -27.88 -37.79
N GLU A 212 -44.89 -28.20 -37.15
CA GLU A 212 -44.51 -29.58 -36.86
C GLU A 212 -45.47 -30.27 -35.87
N GLN A 213 -45.89 -29.58 -34.81
CA GLN A 213 -46.96 -30.05 -33.91
C GLN A 213 -48.27 -30.28 -34.67
N ARG A 214 -48.70 -29.34 -35.52
CA ARG A 214 -49.91 -29.52 -36.34
C ARG A 214 -49.80 -30.71 -37.31
N ARG A 215 -48.62 -30.94 -37.88
CA ARG A 215 -48.37 -32.08 -38.77
C ARG A 215 -48.39 -33.41 -38.02
N ALA A 216 -47.88 -33.43 -36.78
CA ALA A 216 -47.93 -34.59 -35.89
C ALA A 216 -49.36 -34.89 -35.39
N GLU A 217 -50.20 -33.87 -35.23
CA GLU A 217 -51.59 -33.98 -34.78
C GLU A 217 -52.60 -34.29 -35.90
N CYS A 218 -52.20 -34.34 -37.18
CA CYS A 218 -53.06 -34.80 -38.27
C CYS A 218 -52.91 -36.33 -38.47
N PRO A 219 -53.77 -37.19 -37.89
CA PRO A 219 -53.82 -38.58 -38.27
C PRO A 219 -54.27 -38.68 -39.74
N ALA A 220 -53.50 -39.40 -40.54
CA ALA A 220 -53.94 -39.82 -41.87
C ALA A 220 -55.17 -40.73 -41.73
N THR A 221 -56.37 -40.15 -41.74
CA THR A 221 -57.61 -40.90 -41.96
C THR A 221 -57.82 -41.08 -43.46
N ALA A 222 -57.09 -42.05 -44.01
CA ALA A 222 -57.35 -42.72 -45.29
C ALA A 222 -56.85 -44.17 -45.07
N ALA A 223 -57.56 -45.24 -45.37
CA ALA A 223 -58.83 -45.46 -46.04
C ALA A 223 -59.31 -46.85 -45.60
N ASP A 224 -60.63 -47.07 -45.61
CA ASP A 224 -61.24 -48.40 -45.72
C ASP A 224 -62.33 -48.32 -46.79
#